data_AF-A0A9E3EKM0-F1
#
_entry.id   AF-A0A9E3EKM0-F1
#
_cell.length_a   1.000
_cell.length_b   1.000
_cell.length_c   1.000
_cell.angle_alpha   90.00
_cell.angle_beta   90.00
_cell.angle_gamma   90.00
#
_symmetry.space_group_name_H-M   'P 1'
#
loop_
_entity.id
_entity.type
_entity.pdbx_description
1 polymer ?
#
loop_
_entity_poly.entity_id
_entity_poly.type
_entity_poly.pdbx_seq_one_letter_code
_entity_poly.pdbx_strand_id
1 'polypeptide(L)'
;MIFDFHARASRKIVFGSGYGGYTALPEFDRTWSFHGVRGPRTAAACGLDARSVAGDTAILIHRYRARPAKSGAGFAFMPHWHSVERGCWAKACELAGVRYIDPAAPVEEILATIEGCGTLIAEAMHGAIVADALRVPWIPLQPLHASHRMKWRDWAEALDLDLRPAALWPSSLGEASVTLRGGKGDGRRLAQARGALGAGVRAVDRGFVQLAAMRLAQLTKVEPMLSSDAALGRAVERLERHAADIRRDYGCGAQWRLAL
;
A
#
# COMPACT_ATOMS: atom_id res chain seq x y z
N MET A 1 -10.40 4.05 -2.05
CA MET A 1 -10.69 4.71 -0.75
C MET A 1 -12.10 5.25 -0.82
N ILE A 2 -12.83 5.27 0.30
CA ILE A 2 -14.22 5.80 0.34
C ILE A 2 -14.17 7.32 0.58
N PHE A 3 -14.64 8.09 -0.40
CA PHE A 3 -14.82 9.54 -0.37
C PHE A 3 -15.83 9.93 -1.45
N ASP A 4 -16.46 11.11 -1.36
CA ASP A 4 -17.47 11.54 -2.33
C ASP A 4 -17.07 12.85 -3.02
N PHE A 5 -16.87 12.75 -4.32
CA PHE A 5 -16.61 13.86 -5.25
C PHE A 5 -17.47 13.70 -6.51
N HIS A 6 -18.43 12.76 -6.47
CA HIS A 6 -19.30 12.45 -7.59
C HIS A 6 -20.60 13.26 -7.48
N ALA A 7 -21.31 13.41 -8.60
CA ALA A 7 -22.62 14.04 -8.57
C ALA A 7 -23.56 13.26 -7.64
N ARG A 8 -24.42 13.99 -6.91
CA ARG A 8 -25.32 13.38 -5.92
C ARG A 8 -26.17 12.26 -6.52
N ALA A 9 -26.62 12.42 -7.77
CA ALA A 9 -27.46 11.43 -8.48
C ALA A 9 -26.68 10.21 -9.02
N SER A 10 -25.34 10.23 -9.04
CA SER A 10 -24.55 9.11 -9.54
C SER A 10 -24.67 7.90 -8.63
N ARG A 11 -24.88 6.71 -9.21
CA ARG A 11 -24.79 5.44 -8.48
C ARG A 11 -23.32 5.15 -8.18
N LYS A 12 -23.02 4.80 -6.93
CA LYS A 12 -21.66 4.63 -6.40
C LYS A 12 -21.52 3.20 -5.88
N ILE A 13 -20.66 2.42 -6.52
CA ILE A 13 -20.39 1.03 -6.13
C ILE A 13 -19.10 1.00 -5.32
N VAL A 14 -19.18 0.46 -4.09
CA VAL A 14 -18.02 0.29 -3.21
C VAL A 14 -17.62 -1.18 -3.22
N PHE A 15 -16.42 -1.48 -3.70
CA PHE A 15 -15.87 -2.83 -3.77
C PHE A 15 -14.42 -2.86 -3.29
N GLY A 16 -14.17 -3.64 -2.23
CA GLY A 16 -12.86 -3.80 -1.57
C GLY A 16 -12.18 -2.49 -1.14
N SER A 17 -12.96 -1.41 -1.05
CA SER A 17 -12.48 -0.09 -0.70
C SER A 17 -12.53 0.13 0.80
N GLY A 18 -11.55 0.86 1.31
CA GLY A 18 -11.47 1.21 2.72
C GLY A 18 -11.66 2.70 2.98
N TYR A 19 -12.16 3.03 4.17
CA TYR A 19 -12.08 4.36 4.74
C TYR A 19 -10.72 4.53 5.42
N GLY A 20 -10.15 5.72 5.35
CA GLY A 20 -8.80 6.01 5.84
C GLY A 20 -8.74 6.97 7.02
N GLY A 21 -9.86 7.59 7.38
CA GLY A 21 -9.92 8.60 8.44
C GLY A 21 -9.25 9.94 8.11
N TYR A 22 -8.94 10.21 6.83
CA TYR A 22 -8.32 11.48 6.41
C TYR A 22 -9.35 12.59 6.15
N THR A 23 -10.58 12.20 5.84
CA THR A 23 -11.70 13.07 5.49
C THR A 23 -12.89 12.68 6.33
N ALA A 24 -13.93 13.52 6.39
CA ALA A 24 -15.22 13.06 6.90
C ALA A 24 -15.74 11.88 6.05
N LEU A 25 -16.55 11.03 6.67
CA LEU A 25 -17.32 10.03 5.93
C LEU A 25 -18.35 10.72 5.04
N PRO A 26 -18.60 10.21 3.83
CA PRO A 26 -19.75 10.63 3.04
C PRO A 26 -21.07 10.39 3.78
N GLU A 27 -22.08 11.18 3.46
CA GLU A 27 -23.46 10.84 3.80
C GLU A 27 -23.93 9.72 2.87
N PHE A 28 -24.07 8.51 3.41
CA PHE A 28 -24.54 7.37 2.64
C PHE A 28 -26.04 7.45 2.42
N ASP A 29 -26.45 7.45 1.15
CA ASP A 29 -27.84 7.40 0.71
C ASP A 29 -28.07 6.20 -0.23
N ARG A 30 -29.28 6.10 -0.79
CA ARG A 30 -29.68 5.03 -1.72
C ARG A 30 -28.84 4.94 -3.00
N THR A 31 -28.00 5.92 -3.30
CA THR A 31 -27.10 5.88 -4.46
C THR A 31 -25.85 5.07 -4.20
N TRP A 32 -25.54 4.77 -2.94
CA TRP A 32 -24.41 3.94 -2.54
C TRP A 32 -24.80 2.46 -2.51
N SER A 33 -23.95 1.61 -3.06
CA SER A 33 -24.11 0.15 -3.03
C SER A 33 -22.80 -0.48 -2.58
N PHE A 34 -22.81 -1.09 -1.39
CA PHE A 34 -21.63 -1.71 -0.79
C PHE A 34 -21.59 -3.19 -1.14
N HIS A 35 -20.60 -3.58 -1.94
CA HIS A 35 -20.29 -4.98 -2.29
C HIS A 35 -19.00 -5.41 -1.60
N GLY A 36 -18.88 -5.08 -0.32
CA GLY A 36 -17.73 -5.43 0.48
C GLY A 36 -16.70 -4.30 0.62
N VAL A 37 -16.25 -4.10 1.86
CA VAL A 37 -15.24 -3.11 2.23
C VAL A 37 -13.90 -3.78 2.56
N ARG A 38 -12.82 -2.99 2.57
CA ARG A 38 -11.45 -3.49 2.75
C ARG A 38 -11.25 -4.26 4.06
N GLY A 39 -11.86 -3.80 5.14
CA GLY A 39 -11.56 -4.32 6.47
C GLY A 39 -12.60 -3.96 7.54
N PRO A 40 -12.46 -4.54 8.75
CA PRO A 40 -13.44 -4.39 9.83
C PRO A 40 -13.54 -2.97 10.37
N ARG A 41 -12.44 -2.18 10.34
CA ARG A 41 -12.46 -0.79 10.81
C ARG A 41 -13.23 0.10 9.84
N THR A 42 -13.12 -0.17 8.54
CA THR A 42 -13.96 0.49 7.53
C THR A 42 -15.42 0.10 7.72
N ALA A 43 -15.73 -1.19 7.91
CA ALA A 43 -17.11 -1.64 8.13
C ALA A 43 -17.75 -0.92 9.33
N ALA A 44 -17.04 -0.90 10.47
CA ALA A 44 -17.49 -0.23 11.68
C ALA A 44 -17.67 1.29 11.46
N ALA A 45 -16.71 1.95 10.81
CA ALA A 45 -16.82 3.39 10.53
C ALA A 45 -18.01 3.71 9.63
N CYS A 46 -18.32 2.86 8.66
CA CYS A 46 -19.44 3.03 7.74
C CYS A 46 -20.78 2.52 8.29
N GLY A 47 -20.84 2.00 9.53
CA GLY A 47 -22.06 1.42 10.10
C GLY A 47 -22.54 0.14 9.39
N LEU A 48 -21.63 -0.61 8.78
CA LEU A 48 -21.92 -1.84 8.03
C LEU A 48 -21.74 -3.08 8.91
N ASP A 49 -22.46 -4.15 8.56
CA ASP A 49 -22.32 -5.46 9.20
C ASP A 49 -20.92 -6.04 8.99
N ALA A 50 -20.39 -6.80 9.95
CA ALA A 50 -19.06 -7.41 9.87
C ALA A 50 -18.90 -8.37 8.67
N ARG A 51 -20.00 -8.96 8.17
CA ARG A 51 -20.01 -9.80 6.96
C ARG A 51 -19.71 -9.01 5.68
N SER A 52 -19.78 -7.67 5.72
CA SER A 52 -19.36 -6.80 4.61
C SER A 52 -17.85 -6.70 4.46
N VAL A 53 -17.05 -7.27 5.35
CA VAL A 53 -15.58 -7.28 5.20
C VAL A 53 -15.18 -8.25 4.11
N ALA A 54 -14.63 -7.73 3.01
CA ALA A 54 -14.16 -8.52 1.88
C ALA A 54 -12.63 -8.66 1.85
N GLY A 55 -11.91 -7.54 1.99
CA GLY A 55 -10.48 -7.43 1.73
C GLY A 55 -10.17 -6.35 0.70
N ASP A 56 -8.89 -6.03 0.52
CA ASP A 56 -8.44 -5.15 -0.56
C ASP A 56 -8.50 -5.90 -1.90
N THR A 57 -8.99 -5.26 -2.98
CA THR A 57 -9.16 -5.94 -4.28
C THR A 57 -7.84 -6.36 -4.91
N ALA A 58 -6.71 -5.74 -4.54
CA ALA A 58 -5.39 -6.16 -5.02
C ALA A 58 -5.04 -7.61 -4.61
N ILE A 59 -5.71 -8.16 -3.58
CA ILE A 59 -5.59 -9.58 -3.19
C ILE A 59 -5.97 -10.53 -4.33
N LEU A 60 -6.89 -10.14 -5.22
CA LEU A 60 -7.34 -10.96 -6.34
C LEU A 60 -6.22 -11.32 -7.31
N ILE A 61 -5.07 -10.62 -7.27
CA ILE A 61 -3.89 -11.00 -8.05
C ILE A 61 -3.46 -12.46 -7.79
N HIS A 62 -3.75 -12.99 -6.60
CA HIS A 62 -3.52 -14.39 -6.23
C HIS A 62 -4.17 -15.39 -7.20
N ARG A 63 -5.27 -15.01 -7.87
CA ARG A 63 -5.97 -15.85 -8.86
C ARG A 63 -5.39 -15.74 -10.26
N TYR A 64 -4.80 -14.60 -10.59
CA TYR A 64 -4.37 -14.28 -11.95
C TYR A 64 -2.86 -14.43 -12.16
N ARG A 65 -2.09 -14.63 -11.08
CA ARG A 65 -0.65 -14.89 -11.13
C ARG A 65 -0.37 -16.29 -10.63
N ALA A 66 0.46 -17.01 -11.38
CA ALA A 66 0.98 -18.28 -10.91
C ALA A 66 1.88 -18.03 -9.70
N ARG A 67 1.74 -18.86 -8.66
CA ARG A 67 2.69 -18.85 -7.55
C ARG A 67 4.09 -19.14 -8.10
N PRO A 68 5.11 -18.35 -7.76
CA PRO A 68 6.47 -18.66 -8.17
C PRO A 68 6.86 -20.07 -7.71
N ALA A 69 7.39 -20.89 -8.63
CA ALA A 69 7.80 -22.27 -8.34
C ALA A 69 8.95 -22.34 -7.31
N LYS A 70 9.70 -21.24 -7.17
CA LYS A 70 10.75 -21.04 -6.16
C LYS A 70 10.57 -19.66 -5.56
N SER A 71 10.82 -19.55 -4.25
CA SER A 71 10.97 -18.25 -3.61
C SER A 71 12.12 -17.49 -4.29
N GLY A 72 11.90 -16.20 -4.55
CA GLY A 72 12.95 -15.33 -5.05
C GLY A 72 14.13 -15.23 -4.07
N ALA A 73 15.18 -14.55 -4.50
CA ALA A 73 16.38 -14.34 -3.68
C ALA A 73 16.52 -12.87 -3.25
N GLY A 74 17.12 -12.66 -2.08
CA GLY A 74 17.42 -11.33 -1.56
C GLY A 74 16.20 -10.52 -1.13
N PHE A 75 16.45 -9.25 -0.83
CA PHE A 75 15.45 -8.32 -0.34
C PHE A 75 15.13 -7.27 -1.40
N ALA A 76 13.87 -6.83 -1.43
CA ALA A 76 13.46 -5.63 -2.14
C ALA A 76 12.86 -4.61 -1.16
N PHE A 77 12.92 -3.34 -1.51
CA PHE A 77 12.33 -2.25 -0.73
C PHE A 77 11.42 -1.40 -1.61
N MET A 78 10.18 -1.22 -1.16
CA MET A 78 9.22 -0.31 -1.78
C MET A 78 8.87 0.83 -0.79
N PRO A 79 9.37 2.06 -1.03
CA PRO A 79 8.97 3.23 -0.24
C PRO A 79 7.52 3.63 -0.52
N HIS A 80 6.97 4.48 0.34
CA HIS A 80 5.75 5.20 0.04
C HIS A 80 6.02 6.25 -1.05
N TRP A 81 5.05 6.54 -1.91
CA TRP A 81 5.24 7.48 -3.02
C TRP A 81 5.70 8.88 -2.57
N HIS A 82 5.20 9.38 -1.44
CA HIS A 82 5.69 10.64 -0.85
C HIS A 82 7.18 10.59 -0.44
N SER A 83 7.68 9.41 -0.06
CA SER A 83 9.06 9.20 0.35
C SER A 83 9.97 9.17 -0.89
N VAL A 84 9.48 8.72 -2.05
CA VAL A 84 10.19 8.82 -3.34
C VAL A 84 10.51 10.27 -3.68
N GLU A 85 9.53 11.17 -3.57
CA GLU A 85 9.72 12.61 -3.88
C GLU A 85 10.74 13.30 -2.95
N ARG A 86 10.96 12.77 -1.75
CA ARG A 86 11.69 13.45 -0.67
C ARG A 86 13.05 12.82 -0.38
N GLY A 87 13.18 11.51 -0.59
CA GLY A 87 14.31 10.70 -0.17
C GLY A 87 15.29 10.37 -1.29
N CYS A 88 16.42 9.78 -0.91
CA CYS A 88 17.43 9.25 -1.80
C CYS A 88 17.43 7.70 -1.75
N TRP A 89 16.24 7.11 -1.85
CA TRP A 89 15.99 5.69 -1.58
C TRP A 89 16.71 4.73 -2.53
N ALA A 90 16.77 5.05 -3.82
CA ALA A 90 17.51 4.23 -4.79
C ALA A 90 18.98 4.04 -4.36
N LYS A 91 19.64 5.13 -3.90
CA LYS A 91 21.04 5.07 -3.46
C LYS A 91 21.20 4.34 -2.12
N ALA A 92 20.27 4.56 -1.18
CA ALA A 92 20.27 3.82 0.09
C ALA A 92 20.09 2.31 -0.14
N CYS A 93 19.23 1.92 -1.07
CA CYS A 93 19.02 0.52 -1.46
C CYS A 93 20.26 -0.10 -2.09
N GLU A 94 20.88 0.62 -3.04
CA GLU A 94 22.14 0.20 -3.68
C GLU A 94 23.23 -0.11 -2.63
N LEU A 95 23.43 0.79 -1.67
CA LEU A 95 24.41 0.62 -0.59
C LEU A 95 24.06 -0.50 0.39
N ALA A 96 22.77 -0.79 0.57
CA ALA A 96 22.30 -1.87 1.45
C ALA A 96 22.29 -3.24 0.76
N GLY A 97 22.54 -3.31 -0.55
CA GLY A 97 22.35 -4.55 -1.32
C GLY A 97 20.88 -4.99 -1.40
N VAL A 98 19.95 -4.04 -1.31
CA VAL A 98 18.50 -4.26 -1.38
C VAL A 98 18.01 -3.75 -2.74
N ARG A 99 17.12 -4.49 -3.40
CA ARG A 99 16.56 -4.06 -4.68
C ARG A 99 15.53 -2.95 -4.45
N TYR A 100 15.75 -1.79 -5.06
CA TYR A 100 14.78 -0.70 -5.03
C TYR A 100 13.58 -1.00 -5.93
N ILE A 101 12.36 -0.71 -5.47
CA ILE A 101 11.13 -0.73 -6.28
C ILE A 101 10.52 0.66 -6.24
N ASP A 102 10.37 1.30 -7.40
CA ASP A 102 9.60 2.53 -7.51
C ASP A 102 8.09 2.20 -7.48
N PRO A 103 7.30 2.67 -6.51
CA PRO A 103 5.86 2.46 -6.47
C PRO A 103 5.09 3.10 -7.66
N ALA A 104 5.73 3.97 -8.44
CA ALA A 104 5.16 4.59 -9.64
C ALA A 104 5.61 3.91 -10.95
N ALA A 105 6.46 2.86 -10.89
CA ALA A 105 6.85 2.08 -12.07
C ALA A 105 5.65 1.34 -12.69
N PRO A 106 5.76 0.89 -13.96
CA PRO A 106 4.74 0.05 -14.58
C PRO A 106 4.39 -1.17 -13.71
N VAL A 107 3.09 -1.48 -13.63
CA VAL A 107 2.59 -2.54 -12.73
C VAL A 107 3.29 -3.87 -12.96
N GLU A 108 3.53 -4.25 -14.22
CA GLU A 108 4.21 -5.51 -14.57
C GLU A 108 5.65 -5.59 -14.05
N GLU A 109 6.37 -4.46 -14.04
CA GLU A 109 7.74 -4.38 -13.50
C GLU A 109 7.73 -4.52 -11.98
N ILE A 110 6.78 -3.84 -11.31
CA ILE A 110 6.58 -3.96 -9.87
C ILE A 110 6.29 -5.41 -9.49
N LEU A 111 5.36 -6.05 -10.20
CA LEU A 111 4.98 -7.44 -9.95
C LEU A 111 6.14 -8.39 -10.15
N ALA A 112 6.83 -8.33 -11.29
CA ALA A 112 7.98 -9.16 -11.57
C ALA A 112 9.09 -8.99 -10.52
N THR A 113 9.28 -7.76 -10.03
CA THR A 113 10.28 -7.48 -8.99
C THR A 113 9.90 -8.07 -7.64
N ILE A 114 8.62 -7.97 -7.25
CA ILE A 114 8.11 -8.59 -6.02
C ILE A 114 8.20 -10.12 -6.11
N GLU A 115 7.72 -10.73 -7.20
CA GLU A 115 7.78 -12.18 -7.44
C GLU A 115 9.21 -12.72 -7.41
N GLY A 116 10.17 -11.94 -7.93
CA GLY A 116 11.59 -12.31 -7.99
C GLY A 116 12.38 -12.08 -6.70
N CYS A 117 11.80 -11.48 -5.66
CA CYS A 117 12.49 -11.24 -4.39
C CYS A 117 12.13 -12.31 -3.34
N GLY A 118 13.03 -12.53 -2.37
CA GLY A 118 12.79 -13.45 -1.27
C GLY A 118 11.98 -12.81 -0.14
N THR A 119 12.11 -11.50 0.07
CA THR A 119 11.36 -10.74 1.06
C THR A 119 11.21 -9.27 0.65
N LEU A 120 10.00 -8.73 0.82
CA LEU A 120 9.71 -7.32 0.56
C LEU A 120 9.71 -6.49 1.85
N ILE A 121 10.52 -5.44 1.92
CA ILE A 121 10.43 -4.40 2.94
C ILE A 121 9.48 -3.31 2.41
N ALA A 122 8.34 -3.11 3.06
CA ALA A 122 7.24 -2.31 2.50
C ALA A 122 6.85 -1.11 3.38
N GLU A 123 7.05 0.10 2.86
CA GLU A 123 6.40 1.32 3.38
C GLU A 123 5.08 1.61 2.63
N ALA A 124 4.99 1.18 1.37
CA ALA A 124 3.75 1.23 0.59
C ALA A 124 2.83 0.03 0.92
N MET A 125 1.63 0.32 1.42
CA MET A 125 0.64 -0.70 1.81
C MET A 125 0.27 -1.65 0.67
N HIS A 126 0.07 -1.15 -0.56
CA HIS A 126 -0.24 -2.01 -1.70
C HIS A 126 0.92 -2.94 -2.07
N GLY A 127 2.17 -2.54 -1.82
CA GLY A 127 3.32 -3.44 -1.94
C GLY A 127 3.20 -4.63 -0.99
N ALA A 128 2.83 -4.38 0.27
CA ALA A 128 2.58 -5.45 1.25
C ALA A 128 1.38 -6.33 0.87
N ILE A 129 0.27 -5.75 0.42
CA ILE A 129 -0.92 -6.50 -0.04
C ILE A 129 -0.55 -7.45 -1.18
N VAL A 130 0.16 -6.94 -2.18
CA VAL A 130 0.57 -7.70 -3.36
C VAL A 130 1.59 -8.78 -2.99
N ALA A 131 2.59 -8.46 -2.17
CA ALA A 131 3.56 -9.45 -1.69
C ALA A 131 2.86 -10.59 -0.93
N ASP A 132 1.95 -10.25 -0.02
CA ASP A 132 1.19 -11.24 0.76
C ASP A 132 0.34 -12.17 -0.13
N ALA A 133 -0.34 -11.60 -1.13
CA ALA A 133 -1.15 -12.33 -2.10
C ALA A 133 -0.31 -13.22 -3.03
N LEU A 134 0.88 -12.77 -3.41
CA LEU A 134 1.86 -13.54 -4.19
C LEU A 134 2.69 -14.52 -3.34
N ARG A 135 2.42 -14.56 -2.02
CA ARG A 135 3.12 -15.41 -1.04
C ARG A 135 4.60 -15.09 -0.89
N VAL A 136 4.97 -13.83 -1.08
CA VAL A 136 6.30 -13.28 -0.81
C VAL A 136 6.29 -12.72 0.62
N PRO A 137 7.10 -13.25 1.55
CA PRO A 137 7.21 -12.72 2.91
C PRO A 137 7.55 -11.23 2.90
N TRP A 138 7.05 -10.47 3.87
CA TRP A 138 7.21 -9.03 3.86
C TRP A 138 7.35 -8.41 5.26
N ILE A 139 8.02 -7.27 5.35
CA ILE A 139 8.26 -6.54 6.59
C ILE A 139 7.52 -5.20 6.51
N PRO A 140 6.52 -4.95 7.38
CA PRO A 140 5.86 -3.64 7.44
C PRO A 140 6.82 -2.58 7.95
N LEU A 141 6.85 -1.43 7.30
CA LEU A 141 7.45 -0.23 7.87
C LEU A 141 6.38 0.68 8.46
N GLN A 142 6.74 1.37 9.53
CA GLN A 142 5.89 2.38 10.15
C GLN A 142 5.66 3.52 9.14
N PRO A 143 4.41 3.81 8.74
CA PRO A 143 4.16 4.96 7.88
C PRO A 143 4.58 6.26 8.58
N LEU A 144 5.30 7.12 7.86
CA LEU A 144 5.73 8.42 8.38
C LEU A 144 4.54 9.28 8.85
N HIS A 145 3.43 9.25 8.11
CA HIS A 145 2.19 9.94 8.50
C HIS A 145 1.29 9.00 9.30
N ALA A 146 0.98 9.38 10.55
CA ALA A 146 0.17 8.57 11.46
C ALA A 146 -1.24 8.27 10.93
N SER A 147 -1.79 9.14 10.09
CA SER A 147 -3.08 8.95 9.43
C SER A 147 -3.12 7.71 8.52
N HIS A 148 -1.95 7.24 8.06
CA HIS A 148 -1.84 5.99 7.30
C HIS A 148 -1.97 4.72 8.16
N ARG A 149 -1.85 4.80 9.49
CA ARG A 149 -1.87 3.60 10.34
C ARG A 149 -3.23 2.88 10.33
N MET A 150 -4.33 3.63 10.20
CA MET A 150 -5.67 3.06 10.19
C MET A 150 -5.87 2.14 9.00
N LYS A 151 -5.49 2.56 7.78
CA LYS A 151 -5.65 1.73 6.57
C LYS A 151 -4.85 0.42 6.64
N TRP A 152 -3.64 0.47 7.21
CA TRP A 152 -2.80 -0.71 7.40
C TRP A 152 -3.45 -1.69 8.36
N ARG A 153 -3.90 -1.22 9.53
CA ARG A 153 -4.59 -2.07 10.52
C ARG A 153 -5.90 -2.64 9.97
N ASP A 154 -6.67 -1.82 9.28
CA ASP A 154 -7.94 -2.22 8.66
C ASP A 154 -7.73 -3.37 7.66
N TRP A 155 -6.73 -3.28 6.79
CA TRP A 155 -6.40 -4.38 5.89
C TRP A 155 -5.83 -5.60 6.64
N ALA A 156 -4.89 -5.40 7.55
CA ALA A 156 -4.23 -6.50 8.26
C ALA A 156 -5.21 -7.33 9.10
N GLU A 157 -6.13 -6.67 9.80
CA GLU A 157 -7.19 -7.34 10.57
C GLU A 157 -8.15 -8.15 9.68
N ALA A 158 -8.33 -7.77 8.41
CA ALA A 158 -9.12 -8.57 7.47
C ALA A 158 -8.44 -9.90 7.09
N LEU A 159 -7.13 -10.02 7.31
CA LEU A 159 -6.30 -11.20 7.05
C LEU A 159 -5.77 -11.85 8.35
N ASP A 160 -6.32 -11.48 9.50
CA ASP A 160 -5.89 -11.96 10.82
C ASP A 160 -4.39 -11.73 11.11
N LEU A 161 -3.84 -10.64 10.59
CA LEU A 161 -2.44 -10.26 10.76
C LEU A 161 -2.24 -9.32 11.94
N ASP A 162 -1.30 -9.67 12.81
CA ASP A 162 -0.79 -8.78 13.86
C ASP A 162 0.43 -7.99 13.36
N LEU A 163 0.20 -6.73 12.97
CA LEU A 163 1.23 -5.87 12.40
C LEU A 163 2.32 -5.51 13.40
N ARG A 164 3.56 -5.84 13.06
CA ARG A 164 4.77 -5.46 13.80
C ARG A 164 5.63 -4.49 12.97
N PRO A 165 5.20 -3.22 12.78
CA PRO A 165 5.90 -2.30 11.89
C PRO A 165 7.26 -1.90 12.46
N ALA A 166 8.29 -1.97 11.63
CA ALA A 166 9.62 -1.50 11.98
C ALA A 166 9.78 -0.01 11.62
N ALA A 167 10.55 0.73 12.41
CA ALA A 167 10.88 2.11 12.09
C ALA A 167 11.87 2.19 10.91
N LEU A 168 11.70 3.21 10.07
CA LEU A 168 12.60 3.57 8.98
C LEU A 168 13.29 4.90 9.32
N TRP A 169 14.56 5.05 8.94
CA TRP A 169 15.31 6.29 9.12
C TRP A 169 15.30 7.10 7.83
N PRO A 170 15.22 8.44 7.90
CA PRO A 170 15.16 9.27 6.70
C PRO A 170 16.42 9.11 5.84
N SER A 171 16.24 9.08 4.52
CA SER A 171 17.34 8.98 3.54
C SER A 171 17.83 10.33 3.03
N SER A 172 17.18 11.42 3.43
CA SER A 172 17.58 12.79 3.11
C SER A 172 17.24 13.75 4.24
N LEU A 173 17.82 14.96 4.19
CA LEU A 173 17.44 16.04 5.10
C LEU A 173 15.97 16.46 4.92
N GLY A 174 15.43 16.34 3.70
CA GLY A 174 14.02 16.62 3.40
C GLY A 174 13.08 15.73 4.20
N GLU A 175 13.33 14.42 4.20
CA GLU A 175 12.56 13.46 5.00
C GLU A 175 12.76 13.65 6.50
N ALA A 176 14.00 13.95 6.94
CA ALA A 176 14.29 14.23 8.33
C ALA A 176 13.48 15.42 8.85
N SER A 177 13.36 16.49 8.05
CA SER A 177 12.58 17.67 8.41
C SER A 177 11.08 17.39 8.56
N VAL A 178 10.51 16.52 7.72
CA VAL A 178 9.10 16.09 7.82
C VAL A 178 8.88 15.22 9.05
N THR A 179 9.83 14.32 9.34
CA THR A 179 9.78 13.42 10.49
C THR A 179 9.82 14.22 11.80
N LEU A 180 10.74 15.20 11.91
CA LEU A 180 10.86 16.09 13.08
C LEU A 180 9.61 16.96 13.29
N ARG A 181 8.91 17.33 12.22
CA ARG A 181 7.65 18.10 12.29
C ARG A 181 6.41 17.21 12.50
N GLY A 182 6.58 15.95 12.89
CA GLY A 182 5.48 15.04 13.19
C GLY A 182 4.62 14.69 11.96
N GLY A 183 5.22 14.66 10.77
CA GLY A 183 4.50 14.40 9.53
C GLY A 183 3.55 15.54 9.11
N LYS A 184 3.69 16.74 9.66
CA LYS A 184 2.97 17.94 9.20
C LYS A 184 3.94 18.83 8.41
N GLY A 185 3.77 18.87 7.09
CA GLY A 185 4.57 19.74 6.23
C GLY A 185 4.61 19.25 4.80
N ASP A 186 4.40 20.19 3.87
CA ASP A 186 4.58 19.96 2.45
C ASP A 186 6.07 20.05 2.11
N GLY A 187 6.82 18.99 2.44
CA GLY A 187 8.24 18.84 2.09
C GLY A 187 8.52 19.03 0.60
N ARG A 188 7.46 19.07 -0.24
CA ARG A 188 7.50 19.41 -1.67
C ARG A 188 8.14 20.76 -1.96
N ARG A 189 7.96 21.82 -1.18
CA ARG A 189 8.63 23.11 -1.51
C ARG A 189 10.16 23.01 -1.42
N LEU A 190 10.67 22.31 -0.41
CA LEU A 190 12.09 22.04 -0.26
C LEU A 190 12.60 21.00 -1.27
N ALA A 191 11.79 20.00 -1.64
CA ALA A 191 12.14 18.98 -2.64
C ALA A 191 12.08 19.52 -4.09
N GLN A 192 11.10 20.36 -4.44
CA GLN A 192 10.95 21.00 -5.75
C GLN A 192 12.02 22.07 -5.98
N ALA A 193 12.34 22.88 -4.97
CA ALA A 193 13.49 23.79 -5.03
C ALA A 193 14.84 23.03 -5.17
N ARG A 194 14.87 21.75 -4.78
CA ARG A 194 16.03 20.86 -4.93
C ARG A 194 16.09 20.16 -6.29
N GLY A 195 14.95 19.80 -6.89
CA GLY A 195 14.88 19.19 -8.23
C GLY A 195 15.44 20.09 -9.35
N ALA A 196 15.44 21.41 -9.13
CA ALA A 196 16.08 22.38 -10.03
C ALA A 196 17.62 22.40 -9.95
N LEU A 197 18.24 21.75 -8.95
CA LEU A 197 19.68 21.79 -8.67
C LEU A 197 20.31 20.39 -8.77
N GLY A 198 20.29 19.78 -9.97
CA GLY A 198 21.16 18.68 -10.38
C GLY A 198 21.05 17.33 -9.63
N ALA A 199 21.12 16.23 -10.37
CA ALA A 199 20.90 14.85 -9.91
C ALA A 199 22.01 14.22 -9.00
N GLY A 200 22.75 15.04 -8.25
CA GLY A 200 23.78 14.56 -7.33
C GLY A 200 23.30 14.56 -5.88
N VAL A 201 23.47 13.45 -5.15
CA VAL A 201 23.28 13.41 -3.69
C VAL A 201 24.25 14.40 -3.05
N ARG A 202 23.71 15.51 -2.52
CA ARG A 202 24.52 16.55 -1.84
C ARG A 202 25.27 15.94 -0.66
N ALA A 203 26.40 16.52 -0.30
CA ALA A 203 27.23 16.02 0.81
C ALA A 203 26.45 15.82 2.12
N VAL A 204 25.48 16.70 2.42
CA VAL A 204 24.59 16.57 3.58
C VAL A 204 23.68 15.36 3.49
N ASP A 205 23.15 15.05 2.31
CA ASP A 205 22.28 13.89 2.10
C ASP A 205 23.08 12.57 2.07
N ARG A 206 24.40 12.60 1.82
CA ARG A 206 25.24 11.38 1.89
C ARG A 206 25.21 10.73 3.27
N GLY A 207 25.24 11.53 4.35
CA GLY A 207 25.16 11.00 5.72
C GLY A 207 23.82 10.29 5.97
N PHE A 208 22.72 10.91 5.56
CA PHE A 208 21.38 10.31 5.66
C PHE A 208 21.23 9.05 4.80
N VAL A 209 21.76 9.06 3.58
CA VAL A 209 21.77 7.88 2.70
C VAL A 209 22.49 6.71 3.36
N GLN A 210 23.65 6.94 4.00
CA GLN A 210 24.38 5.89 4.72
C GLN A 210 23.59 5.35 5.91
N LEU A 211 22.97 6.22 6.70
CA LEU A 211 22.13 5.79 7.82
C LEU A 211 20.91 5.00 7.35
N ALA A 212 20.24 5.44 6.29
CA ALA A 212 19.12 4.74 5.68
C ALA A 212 19.55 3.37 5.13
N ALA A 213 20.72 3.29 4.47
CA ALA A 213 21.28 2.03 3.99
C ALA A 213 21.59 1.06 5.14
N MET A 214 22.23 1.55 6.22
CA MET A 214 22.46 0.77 7.43
C MET A 214 21.15 0.26 8.02
N ARG A 215 20.10 1.09 8.03
CA ARG A 215 18.79 0.69 8.53
C ARG A 215 18.14 -0.38 7.67
N LEU A 216 18.18 -0.23 6.34
CA LEU A 216 17.71 -1.26 5.41
C LEU A 216 18.45 -2.59 5.62
N ALA A 217 19.77 -2.54 5.79
CA ALA A 217 20.58 -3.73 6.10
C ALA A 217 20.30 -4.34 7.48
N GLN A 218 19.80 -3.58 8.45
CA GLN A 218 19.30 -4.13 9.72
C GLN A 218 17.93 -4.80 9.54
N LEU A 219 17.07 -4.22 8.70
CA LEU A 219 15.73 -4.73 8.44
C LEU A 219 15.75 -6.09 7.75
N THR A 220 16.81 -6.44 6.99
CA THR A 220 16.98 -7.78 6.43
C THR A 220 17.11 -8.90 7.47
N LYS A 221 17.30 -8.54 8.75
CA LYS A 221 17.38 -9.46 9.89
C LYS A 221 16.07 -9.55 10.68
N VAL A 222 15.06 -8.77 10.31
CA VAL A 222 13.74 -8.79 10.96
C VAL A 222 12.94 -9.96 10.41
N GLU A 223 12.27 -10.69 11.30
CA GLU A 223 11.38 -11.78 10.91
C GLU A 223 10.25 -11.23 10.02
N PRO A 224 10.11 -11.70 8.77
CA PRO A 224 9.06 -11.26 7.89
C PRO A 224 7.71 -11.83 8.32
N MET A 225 6.65 -11.23 7.80
CA MET A 225 5.27 -11.63 8.02
C MET A 225 4.67 -12.21 6.75
N LEU A 226 3.67 -13.06 6.94
CA LEU A 226 2.83 -13.56 5.86
C LEU A 226 1.48 -14.02 6.45
N SER A 227 0.37 -13.70 5.77
CA SER A 227 -0.94 -14.22 6.16
C SER A 227 -0.99 -15.74 6.00
N SER A 228 -1.88 -16.42 6.73
CA SER A 228 -2.10 -17.86 6.51
C SER A 228 -2.80 -18.10 5.17
N ASP A 229 -2.55 -19.25 4.53
CA ASP A 229 -3.24 -19.64 3.29
C ASP A 229 -4.77 -19.66 3.48
N ALA A 230 -5.23 -20.04 4.68
CA ALA A 230 -6.65 -20.01 5.03
C ALA A 230 -7.23 -18.58 5.10
N ALA A 231 -6.49 -17.62 5.68
CA ALA A 231 -6.93 -16.23 5.74
C ALA A 231 -6.98 -15.60 4.35
N LEU A 232 -5.94 -15.82 3.54
CA LEU A 232 -5.90 -15.37 2.16
C LEU A 232 -7.04 -15.99 1.33
N GLY A 233 -7.25 -17.31 1.45
CA GLY A 233 -8.33 -18.03 0.77
C GLY A 233 -9.71 -17.46 1.11
N ARG A 234 -9.99 -17.20 2.40
CA ARG A 234 -11.25 -16.55 2.83
C ARG A 234 -11.44 -15.17 2.20
N ALA A 235 -10.40 -14.36 2.14
CA ALA A 235 -10.47 -13.02 1.54
C ALA A 235 -10.74 -13.11 0.02
N VAL A 236 -10.03 -13.99 -0.69
CA VAL A 236 -10.23 -14.23 -2.12
C VAL A 236 -11.67 -14.68 -2.40
N GLU A 237 -12.19 -15.67 -1.65
CA GLU A 237 -13.57 -16.14 -1.81
C GLU A 237 -14.61 -15.03 -1.58
N ARG A 238 -14.41 -14.20 -0.55
CA ARG A 238 -15.31 -13.05 -0.28
C ARG A 238 -15.29 -12.05 -1.42
N LEU A 239 -14.11 -11.70 -1.92
CA LEU A 239 -13.94 -10.78 -3.05
C LEU A 239 -14.58 -11.34 -4.33
N GLU A 240 -14.39 -12.63 -4.62
CA GLU A 240 -15.00 -13.30 -5.79
C GLU A 240 -16.52 -13.34 -5.69
N ARG A 241 -17.08 -13.66 -4.51
CA ARG A 241 -18.54 -13.62 -4.29
C ARG A 241 -19.10 -12.24 -4.54
N HIS A 242 -18.49 -11.20 -3.97
CA HIS A 242 -18.95 -9.83 -4.18
C HIS A 242 -18.77 -9.36 -5.62
N ALA A 243 -17.69 -9.76 -6.31
CA ALA A 243 -17.52 -9.48 -7.74
C ALA A 243 -18.63 -10.14 -8.58
N ALA A 244 -19.02 -11.37 -8.23
CA ALA A 244 -20.14 -12.07 -8.87
C ALA A 244 -21.48 -11.36 -8.61
N ASP A 245 -21.71 -10.87 -7.39
CA ASP A 245 -22.88 -10.05 -7.05
C ASP A 245 -22.94 -8.77 -7.88
N ILE A 246 -21.82 -8.04 -7.99
CA ILE A 246 -21.73 -6.85 -8.85
C ILE A 246 -22.04 -7.23 -10.31
N ARG A 247 -21.45 -8.30 -10.83
CA ARG A 247 -21.72 -8.71 -12.21
C ARG A 247 -23.19 -9.10 -12.41
N ARG A 248 -23.84 -9.74 -11.45
CA ARG A 248 -25.28 -10.04 -11.53
C ARG A 248 -26.13 -8.77 -11.49
N ASP A 249 -25.82 -7.86 -10.59
CA ASP A 249 -26.64 -6.68 -10.32
C ASP A 249 -26.43 -5.56 -11.37
N TYR A 250 -25.31 -5.58 -12.10
CA TYR A 250 -24.90 -4.51 -13.04
C TYR A 250 -24.40 -4.99 -14.41
N GLY A 251 -24.17 -6.29 -14.62
CA GLY A 251 -23.47 -6.81 -15.80
C GLY A 251 -24.30 -6.96 -17.08
N CYS A 252 -25.63 -6.81 -17.01
CA CYS A 252 -26.50 -6.83 -18.19
C CYS A 252 -27.15 -5.46 -18.41
N GLY A 253 -26.77 -4.76 -19.48
CA GLY A 253 -27.53 -3.63 -20.04
C GLY A 253 -26.95 -2.21 -19.89
N ALA A 254 -25.85 -2.00 -19.16
CA ALA A 254 -25.26 -0.67 -19.05
C ALA A 254 -24.24 -0.41 -20.18
N GLN A 255 -24.64 0.38 -21.18
CA GLN A 255 -23.68 1.12 -22.01
C GLN A 255 -22.92 2.07 -21.11
N TRP A 256 -21.76 1.66 -20.61
CA TRP A 256 -20.85 2.53 -19.88
C TRP A 256 -20.23 3.52 -20.88
N ARG A 257 -20.79 4.73 -20.99
CA ARG A 257 -20.07 5.86 -21.59
C ARG A 257 -18.97 6.25 -20.60
N LEU A 258 -17.76 5.80 -20.87
CA LEU A 258 -16.55 6.41 -20.30
C LEU A 258 -16.54 7.86 -20.78
N ALA A 259 -16.86 8.79 -19.89
CA ALA A 259 -16.49 10.19 -20.09
C ALA A 259 -14.98 10.26 -19.91
N LEU A 260 -14.27 10.41 -21.04
CA LEU A 260 -12.86 10.80 -21.09
C LEU A 260 -12.66 12.17 -20.46
#